data_AF-A0A5J6XUK7-F1
#
_entry.id   AF-A0A5J6XUK7-F1
#
_cell.length_a   1.000
_cell.length_b   1.000
_cell.length_c   1.000
_cell.angle_alpha   90.00
_cell.angle_beta   90.00
_cell.angle_gamma   90.00
#
_symmetry.space_group_name_H-M   'P 1'
#
loop_
_entity.id
_entity.type
_entity.pdbx_description
1 polymer ?
#
loop_
_entity_poly.entity_id
_entity_poly.type
_entity_poly.pdbx_seq_one_letter_code
_entity_poly.pdbx_strand_id
1 'polypeptide(L)'
;MPNQLKEIVGAWLTAIGAIVVAIGSTPNTGLPNKIQRELNLVGNALEAVGAGLAADGQDNKSSLEYAGNVISSIGALEVITGIAVDFPEPTNTNIAIQGNLLQALGSGVSAADELGDQTTLGETEILIGNILQTIGSVIQAFGVKIQVNDQQEGQFYVALGSWIQAVGAVLSAIVQQLEEAHENKPGINE
;
A
#
# COMPACT_ATOMS: atom_id res chain seq x y z
N MET A 1 18.77 -3.06 -12.24
CA MET A 1 17.98 -1.82 -12.45
C MET A 1 18.57 -0.75 -11.54
N PRO A 2 18.73 0.51 -11.97
CA PRO A 2 19.15 1.59 -11.08
C PRO A 2 18.20 1.71 -9.89
N ASN A 3 18.73 2.08 -8.72
CA ASN A 3 17.99 2.14 -7.45
C ASN A 3 16.77 3.07 -7.54
N GLN A 4 16.99 4.29 -8.01
CA GLN A 4 15.95 5.28 -8.34
C GLN A 4 14.82 4.72 -9.23
N LEU A 5 15.18 3.96 -10.28
CA LEU A 5 14.18 3.36 -11.16
C LEU A 5 13.37 2.27 -10.46
N LYS A 6 13.95 1.56 -9.48
CA LYS A 6 13.21 0.58 -8.67
C LYS A 6 12.22 1.29 -7.74
N GLU A 7 12.59 2.43 -7.16
CA GLU A 7 11.69 3.21 -6.28
C GLU A 7 10.49 3.75 -7.06
N ILE A 8 10.73 4.38 -8.22
CA ILE A 8 9.66 4.86 -9.11
C ILE A 8 8.75 3.71 -9.54
N VAL A 9 9.32 2.61 -10.04
CA VAL A 9 8.51 1.47 -10.51
C VAL A 9 7.77 0.82 -9.33
N GLY A 10 8.42 0.74 -8.17
CA GLY A 10 7.83 0.20 -6.94
C GLY A 10 6.62 1.00 -6.50
N ALA A 11 6.75 2.32 -6.39
CA ALA A 11 5.66 3.22 -6.01
C ALA A 11 4.47 3.14 -7.00
N TRP A 12 4.75 3.12 -8.31
CA TRP A 12 3.69 2.96 -9.31
C TRP A 12 3.01 1.59 -9.28
N LEU A 13 3.74 0.50 -9.00
CA LEU A 13 3.15 -0.82 -8.83
C LEU A 13 2.22 -0.85 -7.61
N THR A 14 2.62 -0.24 -6.49
CA THR A 14 1.78 -0.07 -5.31
C THR A 14 0.52 0.73 -5.63
N ALA A 15 0.66 1.85 -6.33
CA ALA A 15 -0.48 2.68 -6.72
C ALA A 15 -1.49 1.94 -7.62
N ILE A 16 -0.99 1.23 -8.64
CA ILE A 16 -1.84 0.43 -9.53
C ILE A 16 -2.50 -0.70 -8.75
N GLY A 17 -1.75 -1.37 -7.87
CA GLY A 17 -2.27 -2.43 -7.01
C GLY A 17 -3.43 -1.95 -6.13
N ALA A 18 -3.24 -0.82 -5.45
CA ALA A 18 -4.26 -0.22 -4.58
C ALA A 18 -5.53 0.17 -5.34
N ILE A 19 -5.40 0.69 -6.56
CA ILE A 19 -6.56 0.96 -7.44
C ILE A 19 -7.29 -0.34 -7.78
N VAL A 20 -6.56 -1.40 -8.12
CA VAL A 20 -7.15 -2.70 -8.46
C VAL A 20 -7.86 -3.31 -7.23
N VAL A 21 -7.27 -3.22 -6.03
CA VAL A 21 -7.93 -3.61 -4.77
C VAL A 21 -9.20 -2.80 -4.54
N ALA A 22 -9.14 -1.47 -4.73
CA ALA A 22 -10.30 -0.60 -4.54
C ALA A 22 -11.46 -0.92 -5.49
N ILE A 23 -11.16 -1.21 -6.76
CA ILE A 23 -12.15 -1.68 -7.73
C ILE A 23 -12.72 -3.04 -7.30
N GLY A 24 -11.85 -3.99 -6.92
CA GLY A 24 -12.24 -5.32 -6.49
C GLY A 24 -13.07 -5.34 -5.20
N SER A 25 -12.85 -4.38 -4.31
CA SER A 25 -13.55 -4.25 -3.03
C SER A 25 -14.82 -3.42 -3.08
N THR A 26 -15.09 -2.71 -4.18
CA THR A 26 -16.29 -1.87 -4.31
C THR A 26 -17.55 -2.75 -4.49
N PRO A 27 -18.55 -2.66 -3.60
CA PRO A 27 -19.78 -3.44 -3.72
C PRO A 27 -20.68 -2.90 -4.86
N ASN A 28 -21.63 -3.72 -5.31
CA ASN A 28 -22.65 -3.35 -6.30
C ASN A 28 -22.10 -2.85 -7.67
N THR A 29 -20.89 -3.23 -8.04
CA THR A 29 -20.27 -2.91 -9.35
C THR A 29 -20.86 -3.72 -10.51
N GLY A 30 -21.67 -4.74 -10.23
CA GLY A 30 -22.14 -5.72 -11.22
C GLY A 30 -21.10 -6.80 -11.55
N LEU A 31 -19.90 -6.73 -10.96
CA LEU A 31 -18.86 -7.75 -11.13
C LEU A 31 -19.19 -9.02 -10.31
N PRO A 32 -18.97 -10.23 -10.86
CA PRO A 32 -19.10 -11.46 -10.08
C PRO A 32 -18.13 -11.50 -8.89
N ASN A 33 -18.54 -12.08 -7.76
CA ASN A 33 -17.70 -12.21 -6.56
C ASN A 33 -16.34 -12.87 -6.83
N LYS A 34 -16.28 -13.82 -7.77
CA LYS A 34 -15.01 -14.44 -8.20
C LYS A 34 -14.04 -13.42 -8.80
N ILE A 35 -14.55 -12.53 -9.65
CA ILE A 35 -13.74 -11.48 -10.28
C ILE A 35 -13.31 -10.44 -9.25
N GLN A 36 -14.19 -10.04 -8.33
CA GLN A 36 -13.84 -9.16 -7.21
C GLN A 36 -12.71 -9.76 -6.35
N ARG A 37 -12.79 -11.06 -6.03
CA ARG A 37 -11.73 -11.78 -5.30
C ARG A 37 -10.42 -11.85 -6.10
N GLU A 38 -10.47 -12.12 -7.39
CA GLU A 38 -9.29 -12.16 -8.26
C GLU A 38 -8.62 -10.78 -8.41
N LEU A 39 -9.41 -9.71 -8.51
CA LEU A 39 -8.88 -8.33 -8.50
C LEU A 39 -8.18 -8.03 -7.18
N ASN A 40 -8.79 -8.37 -6.04
CA ASN A 40 -8.14 -8.20 -4.74
C ASN A 40 -6.81 -8.98 -4.65
N LEU A 41 -6.76 -10.21 -5.18
CA LEU A 41 -5.54 -11.02 -5.21
C LEU A 41 -4.44 -10.36 -6.07
N VAL A 42 -4.78 -9.91 -7.28
CA VAL A 42 -3.83 -9.27 -8.20
C VAL A 42 -3.37 -7.92 -7.67
N GLY A 43 -4.29 -7.12 -7.11
CA GLY A 43 -3.97 -5.81 -6.55
C GLY A 43 -3.00 -5.90 -5.38
N ASN A 44 -3.28 -6.77 -4.40
CA ASN A 44 -2.36 -6.99 -3.28
C ASN A 44 -1.02 -7.58 -3.74
N ALA A 45 -0.99 -8.40 -4.80
CA ALA A 45 0.27 -8.90 -5.36
C ALA A 45 1.12 -7.77 -5.98
N LEU A 46 0.48 -6.81 -6.66
CA LEU A 46 1.17 -5.63 -7.19
C LEU A 46 1.68 -4.74 -6.06
N GLU A 47 0.92 -4.56 -4.98
CA GLU A 47 1.36 -3.83 -3.78
C GLU A 47 2.55 -4.52 -3.09
N ALA A 48 2.49 -5.85 -2.91
CA ALA A 48 3.57 -6.61 -2.31
C ALA A 48 4.89 -6.47 -3.09
N VAL A 49 4.81 -6.61 -4.42
CA VAL A 49 5.97 -6.46 -5.31
C VAL A 49 6.41 -5.00 -5.37
N GLY A 50 5.48 -4.05 -5.43
CA GLY A 50 5.77 -2.62 -5.48
C GLY A 50 6.55 -2.15 -4.25
N ALA A 51 6.03 -2.45 -3.06
CA ALA A 51 6.69 -2.14 -1.80
C ALA A 51 8.04 -2.86 -1.65
N GLY A 52 8.13 -4.14 -2.06
CA GLY A 52 9.39 -4.87 -2.04
C GLY A 52 10.43 -4.30 -3.00
N LEU A 53 10.02 -3.83 -4.17
CA LEU A 53 10.90 -3.21 -5.16
C LEU A 53 11.36 -1.82 -4.71
N ALA A 54 10.47 -1.03 -4.10
CA ALA A 54 10.84 0.25 -3.49
C ALA A 54 11.88 0.05 -2.37
N ALA A 55 11.68 -0.93 -1.48
CA ALA A 55 12.67 -1.29 -0.47
C ALA A 55 14.03 -1.74 -1.06
N ASP A 56 14.04 -2.45 -2.19
CA ASP A 56 15.29 -2.84 -2.87
C ASP A 56 15.93 -1.68 -3.67
N GLY A 57 15.16 -0.62 -3.93
CA GLY A 57 15.61 0.65 -4.48
C GLY A 57 16.37 1.47 -3.44
N GLN A 58 15.89 1.48 -2.19
CA GLN A 58 16.45 2.29 -1.12
C GLN A 58 17.96 2.12 -0.92
N ASP A 59 18.69 3.22 -1.03
CA ASP A 59 20.15 3.27 -0.84
C ASP A 59 20.53 3.01 0.64
N ASN A 60 19.78 3.60 1.57
CA ASN A 60 20.00 3.42 3.00
C ASN A 60 19.10 2.33 3.58
N LYS A 61 19.61 1.10 3.69
CA LYS A 61 18.88 -0.04 4.27
C LYS A 61 18.60 0.06 5.78
N SER A 62 19.04 1.13 6.42
CA SER A 62 18.70 1.43 7.83
C SER A 62 17.65 2.53 7.96
N SER A 63 17.16 3.11 6.85
CA SER A 63 16.09 4.12 6.88
C SER A 63 14.78 3.53 7.37
N LEU A 64 13.91 4.38 7.95
CA LEU A 64 12.58 3.93 8.31
C LEU A 64 11.77 3.65 7.03
N GLU A 65 12.02 4.35 5.93
CA GLU A 65 11.34 4.07 4.67
C GLU A 65 11.63 2.65 4.14
N TYR A 66 12.88 2.19 4.20
CA TYR A 66 13.24 0.80 3.86
C TYR A 66 12.45 -0.18 4.73
N ALA A 67 12.43 0.03 6.05
CA ALA A 67 11.73 -0.83 6.99
C ALA A 67 10.21 -0.81 6.73
N GLY A 68 9.65 0.38 6.50
CA GLY A 68 8.23 0.59 6.21
C GLY A 68 7.80 -0.15 4.95
N ASN A 69 8.56 0.00 3.86
CA ASN A 69 8.31 -0.70 2.59
C ASN A 69 8.40 -2.23 2.74
N VAL A 70 9.37 -2.77 3.49
CA VAL A 70 9.45 -4.21 3.80
C VAL A 70 8.24 -4.69 4.60
N ILE A 71 7.85 -3.96 5.64
CA ILE A 71 6.69 -4.30 6.48
C ILE A 71 5.40 -4.29 5.65
N SER A 72 5.22 -3.28 4.79
CA SER A 72 4.08 -3.18 3.87
C SER A 72 4.03 -4.36 2.90
N SER A 73 5.18 -4.75 2.32
CA SER A 73 5.27 -5.91 1.43
C SER A 73 4.83 -7.20 2.14
N ILE A 74 5.28 -7.41 3.38
CA ILE A 74 4.87 -8.57 4.20
C ILE A 74 3.36 -8.52 4.47
N GLY A 75 2.82 -7.35 4.84
CA GLY A 75 1.40 -7.20 5.10
C GLY A 75 0.54 -7.54 3.87
N ALA A 76 0.94 -7.09 2.68
CA ALA A 76 0.25 -7.43 1.43
C ALA A 76 0.34 -8.94 1.12
N LEU A 77 1.47 -9.59 1.40
CA LEU A 77 1.61 -11.06 1.29
C LEU A 77 0.69 -11.82 2.27
N GLU A 78 0.47 -11.29 3.47
CA GLU A 78 -0.51 -11.87 4.40
C GLU A 78 -1.94 -11.74 3.86
N VAL A 79 -2.33 -10.58 3.32
CA VAL A 79 -3.65 -10.43 2.68
C VAL A 79 -3.82 -11.40 1.50
N ILE A 80 -2.81 -11.53 0.64
CA ILE A 80 -2.78 -12.53 -0.44
C ILE A 80 -2.98 -13.94 0.11
N THR A 81 -2.31 -14.26 1.22
CA THR A 81 -2.39 -15.58 1.86
C THR A 81 -3.81 -15.89 2.34
N GLY A 82 -4.49 -14.91 2.96
CA GLY A 82 -5.91 -15.06 3.33
C GLY A 82 -6.83 -15.24 2.11
N ILE A 83 -6.54 -14.54 1.01
CA ILE A 83 -7.34 -14.69 -0.22
C ILE A 83 -7.08 -16.03 -0.91
N ALA A 84 -5.83 -16.45 -1.03
CA ALA A 84 -5.41 -17.57 -1.88
C ALA A 84 -5.52 -18.94 -1.19
N VAL A 85 -5.35 -18.98 0.13
CA VAL A 85 -5.37 -20.23 0.90
C VAL A 85 -6.68 -20.34 1.68
N ASP A 86 -7.33 -21.50 1.55
CA ASP A 86 -8.63 -21.78 2.19
C ASP A 86 -8.44 -22.19 3.67
N PHE A 87 -8.05 -21.23 4.51
CA PHE A 87 -8.00 -21.43 5.95
C PHE A 87 -9.41 -21.42 6.56
N PRO A 88 -9.65 -22.23 7.61
CA PRO A 88 -10.92 -22.17 8.33
C PRO A 88 -11.11 -20.81 9.03
N GLU A 89 -12.33 -20.30 9.08
CA GLU A 89 -12.64 -19.14 9.94
C GLU A 89 -12.48 -19.50 11.42
N PRO A 90 -12.01 -18.57 12.28
CA PRO A 90 -11.72 -17.15 12.01
C PRO A 90 -10.30 -16.87 11.49
N THR A 91 -9.51 -17.90 11.14
CA THR A 91 -8.10 -17.73 10.77
C THR A 91 -7.94 -16.90 9.50
N ASN A 92 -8.78 -17.14 8.49
CA ASN A 92 -8.71 -16.38 7.24
C ASN A 92 -8.98 -14.87 7.50
N THR A 93 -10.07 -14.55 8.20
CA THR A 93 -10.36 -13.17 8.63
C THR A 93 -9.21 -12.54 9.42
N ASN A 94 -8.62 -13.27 10.37
CA ASN A 94 -7.53 -12.75 11.19
C ASN A 94 -6.27 -12.46 10.38
N ILE A 95 -5.92 -13.31 9.42
CA ILE A 95 -4.77 -13.09 8.52
C ILE A 95 -4.99 -11.84 7.68
N ALA A 96 -6.19 -11.65 7.12
CA ALA A 96 -6.50 -10.44 6.34
C ALA A 96 -6.44 -9.16 7.20
N ILE A 97 -6.89 -9.22 8.46
CA ILE A 97 -6.77 -8.10 9.41
C ILE A 97 -5.30 -7.81 9.73
N GLN A 98 -4.50 -8.84 10.03
CA GLN A 98 -3.07 -8.71 10.33
C GLN A 98 -2.31 -8.10 9.15
N GLY A 99 -2.56 -8.60 7.93
CA GLY A 99 -1.93 -8.07 6.73
C GLY A 99 -2.24 -6.60 6.48
N ASN A 100 -3.50 -6.17 6.67
CA ASN A 100 -3.88 -4.75 6.57
C ASN A 100 -3.24 -3.90 7.69
N LEU A 101 -3.14 -4.41 8.92
CA LEU A 101 -2.49 -3.70 10.02
C LEU A 101 -0.97 -3.60 9.84
N LEU A 102 -0.33 -4.61 9.26
CA LEU A 102 1.08 -4.55 8.87
C LEU A 102 1.28 -3.52 7.76
N GLN A 103 0.43 -3.47 6.74
CA GLN A 103 0.50 -2.41 5.72
C GLN A 103 0.35 -1.02 6.34
N ALA A 104 -0.60 -0.84 7.26
CA ALA A 104 -0.76 0.42 7.98
C ALA A 104 0.49 0.79 8.79
N LEU A 105 1.11 -0.18 9.47
CA LEU A 105 2.36 0.03 10.21
C LEU A 105 3.50 0.39 9.26
N GLY A 106 3.63 -0.32 8.14
CA GLY A 106 4.67 -0.09 7.15
C GLY A 106 4.59 1.32 6.56
N SER A 107 3.42 1.73 6.06
CA SER A 107 3.22 3.09 5.57
C SER A 107 3.36 4.16 6.67
N GLY A 108 2.98 3.83 7.91
CA GLY A 108 3.14 4.74 9.05
C GLY A 108 4.61 4.91 9.49
N VAL A 109 5.44 3.88 9.32
CA VAL A 109 6.88 3.94 9.57
C VAL A 109 7.58 4.75 8.48
N SER A 110 7.22 4.57 7.20
CA SER A 110 7.71 5.44 6.12
C SER A 110 7.34 6.91 6.38
N ALA A 111 6.06 7.18 6.72
CA ALA A 111 5.58 8.51 7.15
C ALA A 111 6.45 9.15 8.25
N ALA A 112 6.99 8.35 9.18
CA ALA A 112 7.83 8.86 10.25
C ALA A 112 9.25 9.22 9.79
N ASP A 113 9.76 8.57 8.74
CA ASP A 113 11.04 8.92 8.09
C ASP A 113 10.95 10.33 7.49
N GLU A 114 9.89 10.59 6.71
CA GLU A 114 9.75 11.88 6.01
C GLU A 114 9.54 13.07 6.98
N LEU A 115 9.06 12.83 8.20
CA LEU A 115 9.01 13.85 9.26
C LEU A 115 10.39 14.26 9.78
N GLY A 116 11.39 13.39 9.63
CA GLY A 116 12.77 13.60 10.06
C GLY A 116 13.58 14.49 9.11
N ASP A 117 13.22 14.52 7.82
CA ASP A 117 14.10 15.07 6.77
C ASP A 117 13.76 16.49 6.28
N GLN A 118 12.56 17.04 6.56
CA GLN A 118 12.00 18.42 6.41
C GLN A 118 12.62 19.49 5.47
N THR A 119 13.57 19.16 4.60
CA THR A 119 14.41 20.11 3.85
C THR A 119 14.40 19.85 2.34
N THR A 120 13.79 18.74 1.89
CA THR A 120 13.76 18.35 0.48
C THR A 120 12.38 18.55 -0.15
N LEU A 121 12.37 18.78 -1.45
CA LEU A 121 11.20 19.17 -2.23
C LEU A 121 10.32 17.92 -2.50
N GLY A 122 9.17 17.81 -1.84
CA GLY A 122 8.22 16.68 -2.03
C GLY A 122 7.93 15.85 -0.77
N GLU A 123 8.72 16.03 0.30
CA GLU A 123 8.57 15.27 1.55
C GLU A 123 7.20 15.45 2.22
N THR A 124 6.60 16.65 2.13
CA THR A 124 5.26 16.90 2.70
C THR A 124 4.17 16.12 1.95
N GLU A 125 4.28 16.03 0.63
CA GLU A 125 3.33 15.29 -0.19
C GLU A 125 3.49 13.77 -0.06
N ILE A 126 4.72 13.25 0.04
CA ILE A 126 5.00 11.84 0.35
C ILE A 126 4.43 11.48 1.73
N LEU A 127 4.69 12.32 2.74
CA LEU A 127 4.13 12.17 4.09
C LEU A 127 2.60 12.07 4.05
N ILE A 128 1.93 12.97 3.32
CA ILE A 128 0.46 12.93 3.15
C ILE A 128 0.03 11.62 2.48
N GLY A 129 0.73 11.19 1.43
CA GLY A 129 0.47 9.93 0.75
C GLY A 129 0.56 8.72 1.68
N ASN A 130 1.63 8.65 2.48
CA ASN A 130 1.88 7.58 3.45
C ASN A 130 0.86 7.59 4.61
N ILE A 131 0.43 8.78 5.08
CA ILE A 131 -0.66 8.91 6.06
C ILE A 131 -1.98 8.41 5.50
N LEU A 132 -2.33 8.76 4.26
CA LEU A 132 -3.56 8.29 3.62
C LEU A 132 -3.55 6.76 3.46
N GLN A 133 -2.43 6.17 3.04
CA GLN A 133 -2.27 4.71 2.98
C GLN A 133 -2.46 4.04 4.34
N THR A 134 -1.89 4.64 5.39
CA THR A 134 -2.04 4.18 6.78
C THR A 134 -3.51 4.17 7.21
N ILE A 135 -4.20 5.29 7.01
CA ILE A 135 -5.63 5.44 7.36
C ILE A 135 -6.47 4.43 6.58
N GLY A 136 -6.24 4.32 5.27
CA GLY A 136 -6.97 3.40 4.40
C GLY A 136 -6.84 1.94 4.84
N SER A 137 -5.63 1.51 5.16
CA SER A 137 -5.33 0.14 5.62
C SER A 137 -5.96 -0.16 6.99
N VAL A 138 -5.96 0.80 7.92
CA VAL A 138 -6.67 0.67 9.21
C VAL A 138 -8.18 0.53 9.01
N ILE A 139 -8.78 1.35 8.12
CA ILE A 139 -10.21 1.27 7.81
C ILE A 139 -10.54 -0.09 7.17
N GLN A 140 -9.69 -0.63 6.29
CA GLN A 140 -9.87 -1.97 5.72
C GLN A 140 -9.84 -3.05 6.80
N ALA A 141 -8.89 -3.02 7.74
CA ALA A 141 -8.81 -3.97 8.84
C ALA A 141 -10.09 -3.98 9.68
N PHE A 142 -10.64 -2.79 10.00
CA PHE A 142 -11.92 -2.68 10.69
C PHE A 142 -13.08 -3.17 9.82
N GLY A 143 -13.10 -2.83 8.53
CA GLY A 143 -14.12 -3.27 7.59
C GLY A 143 -14.19 -4.79 7.51
N VAL A 144 -13.05 -5.48 7.36
CA VAL A 144 -12.95 -6.95 7.38
C VAL A 144 -13.52 -7.51 8.69
N LYS A 145 -13.22 -6.89 9.83
CA LYS A 145 -13.78 -7.32 11.11
C LYS A 145 -15.30 -7.16 11.19
N ILE A 146 -15.84 -6.06 10.65
CA ILE A 146 -17.28 -5.77 10.61
C ILE A 146 -18.01 -6.77 9.71
N GLN A 147 -17.42 -7.17 8.56
CA GLN A 147 -18.03 -8.12 7.62
C GLN A 147 -18.46 -9.45 8.25
N VAL A 148 -17.82 -9.87 9.34
CA VAL A 148 -18.18 -11.07 10.09
C VAL A 148 -19.61 -11.01 10.66
N ASN A 149 -20.07 -9.81 11.04
CA ASN A 149 -21.39 -9.60 11.64
C ASN A 149 -22.35 -8.85 10.71
N ASP A 150 -21.85 -7.89 9.93
CA ASP A 150 -22.60 -7.14 8.93
C ASP A 150 -21.78 -7.06 7.64
N GLN A 151 -22.10 -7.95 6.70
CA GLN A 151 -21.39 -8.07 5.44
C GLN A 151 -21.48 -6.79 4.60
N GLN A 152 -22.64 -6.12 4.56
CA GLN A 152 -22.84 -4.95 3.71
C GLN A 152 -22.08 -3.74 4.27
N GLU A 153 -22.20 -3.50 5.57
CA GLU A 153 -21.49 -2.42 6.25
C GLU A 153 -19.97 -2.63 6.16
N GLY A 154 -19.51 -3.86 6.44
CA GLY A 154 -18.09 -4.16 6.38
C GLY A 154 -17.51 -4.07 4.96
N GLN A 155 -18.26 -4.46 3.91
CA GLN A 155 -17.85 -4.25 2.51
C GLN A 155 -17.72 -2.77 2.16
N PHE A 156 -18.62 -1.93 2.66
CA PHE A 156 -18.52 -0.49 2.47
C PHE A 156 -17.22 0.08 3.08
N TYR A 157 -16.87 -0.31 4.31
CA TYR A 157 -15.63 0.15 4.94
C TYR A 157 -14.37 -0.37 4.24
N VAL A 158 -14.35 -1.63 3.80
CA VAL A 158 -13.21 -2.15 3.01
C VAL A 158 -13.04 -1.36 1.71
N ALA A 159 -14.14 -1.08 0.99
CA ALA A 159 -14.09 -0.26 -0.22
C ALA A 159 -13.59 1.16 0.06
N LEU A 160 -14.12 1.81 1.12
CA LEU A 160 -13.70 3.16 1.52
C LEU A 160 -12.21 3.21 1.85
N GLY A 161 -11.73 2.27 2.67
CA GLY A 161 -10.33 2.19 3.05
C GLY A 161 -9.41 1.95 1.84
N SER A 162 -9.83 1.07 0.92
CA SER A 162 -9.08 0.79 -0.31
C SER A 162 -8.95 2.03 -1.21
N TRP A 163 -10.01 2.82 -1.38
CA TRP A 163 -9.95 4.05 -2.18
C TRP A 163 -9.09 5.13 -1.53
N ILE A 164 -9.13 5.28 -0.20
CA ILE A 164 -8.26 6.21 0.53
C ILE A 164 -6.78 5.80 0.35
N GLN A 165 -6.48 4.50 0.47
CA GLN A 165 -5.13 3.98 0.23
C GLN A 165 -4.69 4.22 -1.22
N ALA A 166 -5.55 3.97 -2.20
CA ALA A 166 -5.25 4.19 -3.62
C ALA A 166 -4.90 5.66 -3.91
N VAL A 167 -5.63 6.62 -3.33
CA VAL A 167 -5.29 8.05 -3.46
C VAL A 167 -3.92 8.33 -2.84
N GLY A 168 -3.66 7.81 -1.63
CA GLY A 168 -2.38 7.97 -0.97
C GLY A 168 -1.21 7.43 -1.79
N ALA A 169 -1.35 6.21 -2.32
CA ALA A 169 -0.32 5.55 -3.12
C ALA A 169 -0.06 6.27 -4.46
N VAL A 170 -1.09 6.79 -5.12
CA VAL A 170 -0.93 7.60 -6.35
C VAL A 170 -0.18 8.90 -6.06
N LEU A 171 -0.48 9.57 -4.94
CA LEU A 171 0.25 10.77 -4.53
C LEU A 171 1.73 10.45 -4.30
N SER A 172 2.04 9.41 -3.50
CA SER A 172 3.42 8.98 -3.27
C SER A 172 4.14 8.64 -4.58
N ALA A 173 3.50 7.92 -5.51
CA ALA A 173 4.10 7.56 -6.80
C ALA A 173 4.41 8.76 -7.70
N ILE A 174 3.52 9.75 -7.75
CA ILE A 174 3.75 10.98 -8.51
C ILE A 174 4.93 11.75 -7.92
N VAL A 175 5.00 11.86 -6.59
CA VAL A 175 6.03 12.66 -5.93
C VAL A 175 7.39 11.97 -6.01
N GLN A 176 7.48 10.66 -5.76
CA GLN A 176 8.71 9.88 -5.98
C GLN A 176 9.27 10.12 -7.39
N GLN A 177 8.41 10.10 -8.41
CA GLN A 177 8.85 10.34 -9.77
C GLN A 177 9.41 11.76 -9.99
N LEU A 178 8.86 12.77 -9.29
CA LEU A 178 9.33 14.16 -9.38
C LEU A 178 10.66 14.36 -8.64
N GLU A 179 10.80 13.78 -7.46
CA GLU A 179 12.00 13.80 -6.63
C GLU A 179 13.20 13.21 -7.37
N GLU A 180 13.04 12.00 -7.88
CA GLU A 180 14.08 11.29 -8.64
C GLU A 180 14.46 12.00 -9.95
N ALA A 181 13.50 12.67 -10.58
CA ALA A 181 13.76 13.51 -11.75
C ALA A 181 14.51 14.81 -11.40
N HIS A 182 14.39 15.29 -10.16
CA HIS A 182 15.11 16.45 -9.66
C HIS A 182 16.55 16.13 -9.30
N GLU A 183 16.80 15.00 -8.64
CA GLU A 183 18.15 14.52 -8.31
C GLU A 183 19.01 14.24 -9.55
N ASN A 184 18.37 13.82 -10.66
CA ASN A 184 19.06 13.54 -11.91
C ASN A 184 19.39 14.78 -12.77
N LYS A 185 19.15 16.01 -12.30
CA LYS A 185 19.48 17.23 -13.07
C LYS A 185 21.00 17.51 -13.02
N PRO A 186 21.68 17.64 -14.17
CA PRO A 186 23.12 17.92 -14.19
C PRO A 186 23.39 19.31 -13.61
N GLY A 187 24.16 19.37 -12.51
CA GLY A 187 24.60 20.61 -11.85
C GLY A 187 24.26 20.71 -10.36
N ILE A 188 23.56 19.72 -9.80
CA ILE A 188 23.33 19.58 -8.36
C ILE A 188 24.04 18.30 -7.89
N ASN A 189 25.37 18.32 -7.91
CA ASN A 189 26.13 17.36 -7.12
C ASN A 189 26.71 18.17 -5.96
N GLU A 190 26.37 17.79 -4.73
CA GLU A 190 27.19 18.12 -3.56
C GLU A 190 28.63 17.60 -3.73
#